data_AF-A0A845SXR8-F1
#
_entry.id   AF-A0A845SXR8-F1
#
_cell.length_a   1.000
_cell.length_b   1.000
_cell.length_c   1.000
_cell.angle_alpha   90.00
_cell.angle_beta   90.00
_cell.angle_gamma   90.00
#
_symmetry.space_group_name_H-M   'P 1'
#
loop_
_entity.id
_entity.type
_entity.pdbx_description
1 polymer ?
#
loop_
_entity_poly.entity_id
_entity_poly.type
_entity_poly.pdbx_seq_one_letter_code
_entity_poly.pdbx_strand_id
1 'polypeptide(L)'
;MNMRKGLFCFLFTAFLLAGCAHLPVNQENTVSMSPPTISSEAASKNEIFTDESLAVAEKEHPSDTLPPYLEKLVSDIVEEITTPAMSEYEKTKAAFDYMITHVSMGEPIGAELWRIHGGGEEPIPFVEQRAISPLRFGVGMCEDYAAALTLLLRGMGLSAEYVPGLTFSAEGNLVDHAWTMVQIDGTWYHLDCQLEDNISRRGSVRYKYFLRGDATLSGSHRWGQNLIDARLLTEEKNRELAENFLFPAAPQDYPTPERLTIEETSAPDLDALQREADGELAAWEAENGPLPEMTLNTIPPVFGLEGYGPADEG
;
A
#
# COMPACT_ATOMS: atom_id res chain seq x y z
N MET A 1 -29.63 19.23 51.67
CA MET A 1 -29.00 18.94 52.97
C MET A 1 -27.64 18.32 52.68
N ASN A 2 -26.58 18.93 53.22
CA ASN A 2 -25.16 18.53 53.23
C ASN A 2 -24.31 18.57 51.94
N MET A 3 -23.75 19.77 51.74
CA MET A 3 -22.37 20.10 51.36
C MET A 3 -21.30 19.03 51.68
N ARG A 4 -20.32 18.89 50.77
CA ARG A 4 -18.89 18.96 51.15
C ARG A 4 -18.04 19.52 50.01
N LYS A 5 -17.30 20.58 50.36
CA LYS A 5 -16.37 21.35 49.54
C LYS A 5 -14.99 20.70 49.58
N GLY A 6 -14.29 20.65 48.45
CA GLY A 6 -12.86 20.37 48.35
C GLY A 6 -12.17 21.52 47.62
N LEU A 7 -11.47 22.34 48.39
CA LEU A 7 -10.68 23.50 48.00
C LEU A 7 -9.22 23.04 47.89
N PHE A 8 -8.50 23.27 46.79
CA PHE A 8 -7.03 23.34 46.85
C PHE A 8 -6.43 24.31 45.84
N CYS A 9 -5.36 24.96 46.31
CA CYS A 9 -4.83 26.26 45.95
C CYS A 9 -4.21 26.40 44.55
N PHE A 10 -4.43 27.58 43.97
CA PHE A 10 -3.53 28.24 43.03
C PHE A 10 -2.19 28.55 43.72
N LEU A 11 -1.06 28.30 43.03
CA LEU A 11 0.23 28.90 43.35
C LEU A 11 0.82 29.50 42.07
N PHE A 12 0.69 30.83 42.00
CA PHE A 12 1.38 31.73 41.10
C PHE A 12 2.80 31.93 41.63
N THR A 13 3.81 31.71 40.79
CA THR A 13 5.15 32.29 41.02
C THR A 13 5.75 32.70 39.69
N ALA A 14 5.74 34.01 39.46
CA ALA A 14 6.52 34.71 38.45
C ALA A 14 7.70 35.38 39.15
N PHE A 15 8.94 35.24 38.66
CA PHE A 15 10.02 36.20 38.93
C PHE A 15 11.09 36.16 37.83
N LEU A 16 11.06 37.23 37.02
CA LEU A 16 12.16 38.07 36.52
C LEU A 16 13.31 37.56 35.61
N LEU A 17 13.26 38.12 34.39
CA LEU A 17 14.28 38.69 33.49
C LEU A 17 15.73 38.89 34.00
N ALA A 18 16.68 38.46 33.18
CA ALA A 18 17.89 39.17 32.66
C ALA A 18 18.81 38.10 32.03
N GLY A 19 19.51 38.26 30.92
CA GLY A 19 19.80 39.38 30.05
C GLY A 19 20.58 38.88 28.83
N CYS A 20 20.63 39.71 27.79
CA CYS A 20 21.35 39.48 26.53
C CYS A 20 22.87 39.51 26.72
N ALA A 21 23.59 38.67 25.96
CA ALA A 21 24.95 38.97 25.49
C ALA A 21 25.26 38.19 24.20
N HIS A 22 25.05 38.85 23.08
CA HIS A 22 25.79 38.63 21.83
C HIS A 22 27.23 39.13 22.00
N LEU A 23 28.21 38.53 21.31
CA LEU A 23 29.44 39.12 20.72
C LEU A 23 30.34 37.95 20.20
N PRO A 24 31.25 38.14 19.23
CA PRO A 24 31.05 38.71 17.89
C PRO A 24 31.58 37.81 16.76
N VAL A 25 31.14 38.14 15.55
CA VAL A 25 31.69 37.73 14.24
C VAL A 25 33.13 38.25 14.09
N ASN A 26 34.02 37.45 13.49
CA ASN A 26 35.29 37.92 12.96
C ASN A 26 35.29 37.70 11.44
N GLN A 27 35.19 38.80 10.69
CA GLN A 27 35.45 38.90 9.27
C GLN A 27 36.89 39.37 9.09
N GLU A 28 37.63 38.73 8.19
CA GLU A 28 38.48 39.30 7.14
C GLU A 28 39.66 38.38 6.80
N ASN A 29 39.62 37.82 5.60
CA ASN A 29 40.70 38.00 4.63
C ASN A 29 40.22 37.55 3.25
N THR A 30 39.67 38.51 2.50
CA THR A 30 39.51 38.42 1.06
C THR A 30 40.85 38.76 0.41
N VAL A 31 41.42 37.83 -0.35
CA VAL A 31 42.49 38.15 -1.32
C VAL A 31 41.94 37.90 -2.71
N SER A 32 41.77 39.01 -3.43
CA SER A 32 41.47 39.11 -4.85
C SER A 32 42.74 38.86 -5.66
N MET A 33 42.71 37.95 -6.63
CA MET A 33 43.61 37.95 -7.79
C MET A 33 42.88 37.38 -9.02
N SER A 34 42.77 38.19 -10.05
CA SER A 34 42.26 37.85 -11.40
C SER A 34 43.32 37.08 -12.22
N PRO A 35 42.94 36.44 -13.34
CA PRO A 35 43.59 35.23 -13.85
C PRO A 35 44.69 35.51 -14.89
N PRO A 36 45.61 34.56 -15.15
CA PRO A 36 46.44 34.59 -16.35
C PRO A 36 45.78 33.84 -17.52
N THR A 37 45.77 34.51 -18.67
CA THR A 37 45.53 33.94 -20.00
C THR A 37 46.79 33.25 -20.50
N ILE A 38 46.71 31.98 -20.94
CA ILE A 38 47.70 31.37 -21.84
C ILE A 38 47.00 30.59 -22.97
N SER A 39 47.64 30.74 -24.13
CA SER A 39 47.36 30.35 -25.51
C SER A 39 47.05 28.87 -25.78
N SER A 40 46.47 28.72 -26.97
CA SER A 40 45.99 27.56 -27.73
C SER A 40 46.98 26.41 -28.04
N GLU A 41 46.35 25.31 -28.48
CA GLU A 41 46.84 24.13 -29.22
C GLU A 41 47.41 22.96 -28.40
N ALA A 42 46.62 21.88 -28.26
CA ALA A 42 46.60 20.77 -29.21
C ALA A 42 45.68 19.65 -28.71
N ALA A 43 44.92 19.08 -29.65
CA ALA A 43 43.89 18.08 -29.44
C ALA A 43 44.42 16.71 -28.99
N SER A 44 43.63 16.00 -28.16
CA SER A 44 43.46 14.55 -28.27
C SER A 44 42.27 14.06 -27.43
N LYS A 45 41.21 13.65 -28.13
CA LYS A 45 40.19 12.63 -27.79
C LYS A 45 39.73 12.56 -26.32
N ASN A 46 38.57 13.15 -26.03
CA ASN A 46 37.70 12.67 -24.96
C ASN A 46 36.45 12.08 -25.59
N GLU A 47 36.28 10.78 -25.41
CA GLU A 47 35.06 10.06 -25.72
C GLU A 47 33.94 10.58 -24.80
N ILE A 48 32.82 10.95 -25.41
CA ILE A 48 31.59 11.24 -24.71
C ILE A 48 31.02 9.89 -24.31
N PHE A 49 31.18 9.53 -23.03
CA PHE A 49 30.43 8.45 -22.41
C PHE A 49 29.04 9.03 -22.11
N THR A 50 28.07 8.80 -23.01
CA THR A 50 26.66 8.94 -22.64
C THR A 50 26.35 7.82 -21.67
N ASP A 51 26.19 8.17 -20.40
CA ASP A 51 25.60 7.27 -19.41
C ASP A 51 24.11 7.14 -19.70
N GLU A 52 23.82 6.27 -20.66
CA GLU A 52 22.50 5.75 -20.97
C GLU A 52 22.41 4.36 -20.32
N SER A 53 22.37 4.32 -18.98
CA SER A 53 22.24 3.03 -18.28
C SER A 53 21.56 3.12 -16.91
N LEU A 54 20.44 3.82 -16.81
CA LEU A 54 19.44 3.58 -15.76
C LEU A 54 18.02 3.60 -16.34
N ALA A 55 17.81 2.90 -17.46
CA ALA A 55 16.49 2.37 -17.77
C ALA A 55 16.31 1.12 -16.91
N VAL A 56 15.68 1.29 -15.74
CA VAL A 56 15.08 0.15 -15.04
C VAL A 56 14.08 -0.44 -16.02
N ALA A 57 14.32 -1.68 -16.45
CA ALA A 57 13.39 -2.38 -17.32
C ALA A 57 12.00 -2.37 -16.65
N GLU A 58 11.03 -1.74 -17.32
CA GLU A 58 9.61 -1.94 -17.02
C GLU A 58 9.38 -3.45 -17.01
N LYS A 59 9.06 -4.02 -15.84
CA LYS A 59 8.66 -5.41 -15.76
C LYS A 59 7.34 -5.52 -16.51
N GLU A 60 7.33 -6.23 -17.65
CA GLU A 60 6.10 -6.58 -18.34
C GLU A 60 5.18 -7.32 -17.36
N HIS A 61 4.01 -6.73 -17.09
CA HIS A 61 2.99 -7.34 -16.25
C HIS A 61 2.30 -8.48 -17.02
N PRO A 62 2.15 -9.69 -16.46
CA PRO A 62 1.53 -10.80 -17.16
C PRO A 62 0.04 -10.51 -17.44
N SER A 63 -0.32 -10.49 -18.73
CA SER A 63 -1.64 -10.11 -19.28
C SER A 63 -2.09 -8.70 -18.90
N ASP A 64 -1.88 -7.72 -19.78
CA ASP A 64 -2.45 -6.37 -19.68
C ASP A 64 -3.99 -6.33 -19.60
N THR A 65 -4.66 -7.47 -19.80
CA THR A 65 -6.12 -7.58 -19.75
C THR A 65 -6.56 -8.38 -18.53
N LEU A 66 -7.36 -7.73 -17.67
CA LEU A 66 -8.02 -8.37 -16.54
C LEU A 66 -9.05 -9.41 -17.03
N PRO A 67 -9.33 -10.46 -16.24
CA PRO A 67 -10.47 -11.33 -16.48
C PRO A 67 -11.77 -10.51 -16.57
N PRO A 68 -12.73 -10.83 -17.45
CA PRO A 68 -13.91 -9.99 -17.71
C PRO A 68 -14.70 -9.60 -16.46
N TYR A 69 -14.82 -10.53 -15.49
CA TYR A 69 -15.49 -10.26 -14.23
C TYR A 69 -14.77 -9.18 -13.40
N LEU A 70 -13.44 -9.28 -13.30
CA LEU A 70 -12.62 -8.30 -12.57
C LEU A 70 -12.55 -6.96 -13.30
N GLU A 71 -12.45 -6.97 -14.63
CA GLU A 71 -12.52 -5.75 -15.44
C GLU A 71 -13.81 -4.99 -15.14
N LYS A 72 -14.95 -5.70 -15.11
CA LYS A 72 -16.24 -5.10 -14.76
C LYS A 72 -16.25 -4.53 -13.35
N LEU A 73 -15.84 -5.30 -12.34
CA LEU A 73 -15.83 -4.85 -10.94
C LEU A 73 -14.94 -3.61 -10.76
N VAL A 74 -13.73 -3.63 -11.35
CA VAL A 74 -12.80 -2.49 -11.29
C VAL A 74 -13.40 -1.28 -12.01
N SER A 75 -13.93 -1.44 -13.23
CA SER A 75 -14.50 -0.34 -14.00
C SER A 75 -15.68 0.31 -13.28
N ASP A 76 -16.60 -0.47 -12.73
CA ASP A 76 -17.78 0.04 -12.01
C ASP A 76 -17.35 0.94 -10.82
N ILE A 77 -16.38 0.48 -10.03
CA ILE A 77 -15.86 1.22 -8.87
C ILE A 77 -15.06 2.46 -9.32
N VAL A 78 -14.20 2.33 -10.32
CA VAL A 78 -13.41 3.45 -10.85
C VAL A 78 -14.32 4.55 -11.39
N GLU A 79 -15.39 4.20 -12.11
CA GLU A 79 -16.40 5.15 -12.58
C GLU A 79 -17.14 5.85 -11.44
N GLU A 80 -17.40 5.15 -10.33
CA GLU A 80 -18.03 5.72 -9.14
C GLU A 80 -17.12 6.75 -8.44
N ILE A 81 -15.85 6.39 -8.24
CA ILE A 81 -14.97 7.15 -7.33
C ILE A 81 -14.07 8.16 -8.03
N THR A 82 -14.06 8.20 -9.36
CA THR A 82 -13.18 9.11 -10.11
C THR A 82 -13.91 10.02 -11.09
N THR A 83 -13.22 11.10 -11.48
CA THR A 83 -13.63 11.92 -12.63
C THR A 83 -12.42 12.15 -13.54
N PRO A 84 -12.62 12.43 -14.84
CA PRO A 84 -11.51 12.65 -15.77
C PRO A 84 -10.55 13.80 -15.40
N ALA A 85 -10.98 14.73 -14.54
CA ALA A 85 -10.19 15.89 -14.13
C ALA A 85 -9.28 15.62 -12.93
N MET A 86 -9.42 14.46 -12.25
CA MET A 86 -8.62 14.14 -11.07
C MET A 86 -7.15 13.91 -11.42
N SER A 87 -6.28 14.52 -10.62
CA SER A 87 -4.84 14.23 -10.57
C SER A 87 -4.56 12.80 -10.09
N GLU A 88 -3.33 12.33 -10.29
CA GLU A 88 -2.88 11.03 -9.79
C GLU A 88 -3.02 10.92 -8.27
N TYR A 89 -2.72 12.00 -7.54
CA TYR A 89 -2.95 12.10 -6.10
C TYR A 89 -4.43 11.95 -5.74
N GLU A 90 -5.32 12.67 -6.42
CA GLU A 90 -6.76 12.61 -6.13
C GLU A 90 -7.35 11.23 -6.41
N LYS A 91 -6.96 10.61 -7.53
CA LYS A 91 -7.30 9.22 -7.86
C LYS A 91 -6.83 8.25 -6.78
N THR A 92 -5.55 8.37 -6.39
CA THR A 92 -4.96 7.53 -5.35
C THR A 92 -5.68 7.67 -4.02
N LYS A 93 -5.99 8.91 -3.62
CA LYS A 93 -6.72 9.18 -2.39
C LYS A 93 -8.15 8.62 -2.44
N ALA A 94 -8.84 8.77 -3.58
CA ALA A 94 -10.19 8.24 -3.77
C ALA A 94 -10.22 6.71 -3.64
N ALA A 95 -9.28 6.00 -4.28
CA ALA A 95 -9.15 4.55 -4.15
C ALA A 95 -8.86 4.13 -2.70
N PHE A 96 -7.93 4.83 -2.03
CA PHE A 96 -7.55 4.52 -0.65
C PHE A 96 -8.71 4.75 0.33
N ASP A 97 -9.43 5.87 0.20
CA ASP A 97 -10.61 6.17 1.02
C ASP A 97 -11.74 5.18 0.75
N TYR A 98 -11.97 4.79 -0.51
CA TYR A 98 -12.96 3.78 -0.89
C TYR A 98 -12.70 2.47 -0.17
N MET A 99 -11.46 1.96 -0.21
CA MET A 99 -11.08 0.72 0.48
C MET A 99 -11.39 0.78 1.98
N ILE A 100 -11.07 1.89 2.65
CA ILE A 100 -11.31 2.04 4.10
C ILE A 100 -12.80 2.11 4.45
N THR A 101 -13.61 2.66 3.56
CA THR A 101 -15.04 2.91 3.83
C THR A 101 -15.96 1.79 3.33
N HIS A 102 -15.48 0.94 2.41
CA HIS A 102 -16.28 -0.09 1.75
C HIS A 102 -15.79 -1.52 2.00
N VAL A 103 -14.59 -1.68 2.59
CA VAL A 103 -14.05 -3.01 2.89
C VAL A 103 -13.91 -3.19 4.40
N SER A 104 -14.30 -4.36 4.88
CA SER A 104 -14.13 -4.81 6.26
C SER A 104 -13.24 -6.04 6.32
N MET A 105 -12.42 -6.13 7.36
CA MET A 105 -11.59 -7.31 7.59
C MET A 105 -12.46 -8.54 7.84
N GLY A 106 -12.21 -9.62 7.10
CA GLY A 106 -12.93 -10.89 7.22
C GLY A 106 -12.46 -11.92 6.20
N GLU A 107 -12.92 -13.16 6.36
CA GLU A 107 -12.60 -14.24 5.42
C GLU A 107 -13.06 -13.88 3.99
N PRO A 108 -12.23 -14.12 2.96
CA PRO A 108 -12.56 -13.78 1.59
C PRO A 108 -13.67 -14.69 1.03
N ILE A 109 -14.57 -14.10 0.25
CA ILE A 109 -15.77 -14.74 -0.29
C ILE A 109 -15.75 -14.72 -1.82
N GLY A 110 -16.32 -15.77 -2.45
CA GLY A 110 -16.60 -15.78 -3.88
C GLY A 110 -15.38 -15.94 -4.80
N ALA A 111 -14.33 -16.61 -4.32
CA ALA A 111 -13.12 -16.89 -5.08
C ALA A 111 -13.36 -17.58 -6.44
N GLU A 112 -14.48 -18.30 -6.59
CA GLU A 112 -14.87 -19.03 -7.80
C GLU A 112 -15.70 -18.19 -8.79
N LEU A 113 -16.25 -17.04 -8.38
CA LEU A 113 -17.28 -16.33 -9.16
C LEU A 113 -16.78 -15.85 -10.52
N TRP A 114 -15.49 -15.54 -10.66
CA TRP A 114 -14.93 -15.17 -11.96
C TRP A 114 -15.12 -16.27 -13.02
N ARG A 115 -15.18 -17.54 -12.62
CA ARG A 115 -15.33 -18.70 -13.52
C ARG A 115 -16.67 -18.70 -14.23
N ILE A 116 -17.72 -18.30 -13.52
CA ILE A 116 -19.09 -18.25 -14.06
C ILE A 116 -19.43 -16.91 -14.73
N HIS A 117 -18.59 -15.89 -14.56
CA HIS A 117 -18.73 -14.55 -15.13
C HIS A 117 -17.75 -14.29 -16.28
N GLY A 118 -17.64 -15.24 -17.20
CA GLY A 118 -16.77 -15.13 -18.38
C GLY A 118 -15.32 -15.55 -18.12
N GLY A 119 -15.09 -16.38 -17.11
CA GLY A 119 -13.79 -16.96 -16.81
C GLY A 119 -13.33 -18.01 -17.83
N GLY A 120 -12.03 -18.25 -17.86
CA GLY A 120 -11.38 -19.27 -18.69
C GLY A 120 -11.17 -20.62 -17.97
N GLU A 121 -10.48 -21.53 -18.67
CA GLU A 121 -10.16 -22.87 -18.17
C GLU A 121 -8.93 -22.90 -17.25
N GLU A 122 -8.19 -21.79 -17.16
CA GLU A 122 -6.95 -21.65 -16.37
C GLU A 122 -7.17 -20.71 -15.18
N PRO A 123 -6.50 -20.95 -14.03
CA PRO A 123 -6.58 -20.06 -12.88
C PRO A 123 -6.04 -18.68 -13.22
N ILE A 124 -6.73 -17.65 -12.75
CA ILE A 124 -6.28 -16.25 -12.85
C ILE A 124 -5.09 -15.99 -11.91
N PRO A 125 -4.27 -14.96 -12.14
CA PRO A 125 -3.12 -14.69 -11.29
C PRO A 125 -3.55 -14.28 -9.87
N PHE A 126 -2.62 -14.40 -8.91
CA PHE A 126 -2.90 -14.27 -7.48
C PHE A 126 -3.55 -12.93 -7.10
N VAL A 127 -3.04 -11.82 -7.64
CA VAL A 127 -3.58 -10.48 -7.35
C VAL A 127 -5.03 -10.37 -7.81
N GLU A 128 -5.32 -10.83 -9.02
CA GLU A 128 -6.67 -10.89 -9.58
C GLU A 128 -7.58 -11.80 -8.74
N GLN A 129 -7.09 -12.97 -8.33
CA GLN A 129 -7.82 -13.93 -7.51
C GLN A 129 -8.21 -13.35 -6.14
N ARG A 130 -7.28 -12.65 -5.47
CA ARG A 130 -7.51 -12.05 -4.14
C ARG A 130 -8.33 -10.76 -4.18
N ALA A 131 -8.31 -10.02 -5.29
CA ALA A 131 -9.08 -8.79 -5.42
C ALA A 131 -10.61 -9.01 -5.51
N ILE A 132 -11.08 -10.22 -5.84
CA ILE A 132 -12.52 -10.46 -6.08
C ILE A 132 -13.37 -10.15 -4.84
N SER A 133 -13.01 -10.73 -3.70
CA SER A 133 -13.80 -10.61 -2.47
C SER A 133 -14.00 -9.14 -2.03
N PRO A 134 -12.95 -8.32 -1.88
CA PRO A 134 -13.11 -6.92 -1.48
C PRO A 134 -13.84 -6.08 -2.53
N LEU A 135 -13.63 -6.32 -3.84
CA LEU A 135 -14.31 -5.56 -4.89
C LEU A 135 -15.79 -5.92 -5.03
N ARG A 136 -16.18 -7.18 -4.74
CA ARG A 136 -17.56 -7.65 -4.89
C ARG A 136 -18.39 -7.61 -3.61
N PHE A 137 -17.77 -7.91 -2.48
CA PHE A 137 -18.44 -8.13 -1.19
C PHE A 137 -17.97 -7.17 -0.10
N GLY A 138 -16.93 -6.39 -0.34
CA GLY A 138 -16.39 -5.47 0.67
C GLY A 138 -15.80 -6.22 1.87
N VAL A 139 -15.24 -7.42 1.66
CA VAL A 139 -14.59 -8.19 2.73
C VAL A 139 -13.28 -8.81 2.26
N GLY A 140 -12.30 -8.88 3.16
CA GLY A 140 -11.03 -9.55 2.89
C GLY A 140 -9.97 -9.33 3.97
N MET A 141 -8.85 -10.01 3.81
CA MET A 141 -7.65 -9.93 4.66
C MET A 141 -6.61 -8.97 4.05
N CYS A 142 -5.42 -8.84 4.65
CA CYS A 142 -4.43 -7.86 4.20
C CYS A 142 -4.01 -8.05 2.73
N GLU A 143 -3.86 -9.30 2.27
CA GLU A 143 -3.59 -9.64 0.88
C GLU A 143 -4.72 -9.24 -0.07
N ASP A 144 -5.98 -9.30 0.37
CA ASP A 144 -7.13 -8.90 -0.44
C ASP A 144 -7.22 -7.39 -0.58
N TYR A 145 -7.03 -6.65 0.53
CA TYR A 145 -6.97 -5.19 0.53
C TYR A 145 -5.87 -4.69 -0.41
N ALA A 146 -4.67 -5.25 -0.30
CA ALA A 146 -3.55 -4.91 -1.15
C ALA A 146 -3.81 -5.24 -2.63
N ALA A 147 -4.41 -6.39 -2.91
CA ALA A 147 -4.74 -6.80 -4.26
C ALA A 147 -5.79 -5.88 -4.91
N ALA A 148 -6.89 -5.61 -4.23
CA ALA A 148 -7.96 -4.75 -4.73
C ALA A 148 -7.49 -3.30 -4.93
N LEU A 149 -6.75 -2.74 -3.96
CA LEU A 149 -6.20 -1.39 -4.12
C LEU A 149 -5.25 -1.32 -5.33
N THR A 150 -4.41 -2.35 -5.53
CA THR A 150 -3.53 -2.44 -6.69
C THR A 150 -4.32 -2.41 -8.00
N LEU A 151 -5.39 -3.21 -8.12
CA LEU A 151 -6.20 -3.25 -9.33
C LEU A 151 -7.01 -1.98 -9.57
N LEU A 152 -7.54 -1.35 -8.52
CA LEU A 152 -8.24 -0.06 -8.65
C LEU A 152 -7.29 1.03 -9.16
N LEU A 153 -6.08 1.12 -8.61
CA LEU A 153 -5.08 2.11 -9.05
C LEU A 153 -4.64 1.86 -10.51
N ARG A 154 -4.41 0.60 -10.88
CA ARG A 154 -4.11 0.23 -12.28
C ARG A 154 -5.28 0.56 -13.21
N GLY A 155 -6.52 0.29 -12.80
CA GLY A 155 -7.73 0.67 -13.54
C GLY A 155 -7.90 2.19 -13.73
N MET A 156 -7.30 2.99 -12.84
CA MET A 156 -7.24 4.46 -12.96
C MET A 156 -6.08 4.97 -13.83
N GLY A 157 -5.28 4.06 -14.39
CA GLY A 157 -4.11 4.33 -15.23
C GLY A 157 -2.83 4.63 -14.45
N LEU A 158 -2.74 4.25 -13.18
CA LEU A 158 -1.55 4.46 -12.35
C LEU A 158 -0.68 3.19 -12.29
N SER A 159 0.63 3.37 -12.24
CA SER A 159 1.55 2.28 -11.92
C SER A 159 1.42 1.92 -10.44
N ALA A 160 1.02 0.69 -10.15
CA ALA A 160 0.86 0.19 -8.79
C ALA A 160 1.32 -1.26 -8.65
N GLU A 161 1.82 -1.60 -7.46
CA GLU A 161 2.40 -2.91 -7.15
C GLU A 161 1.85 -3.48 -5.85
N TYR A 162 1.55 -4.78 -5.89
CA TYR A 162 1.28 -5.57 -4.70
C TYR A 162 2.60 -5.88 -3.98
N VAL A 163 2.65 -5.63 -2.67
CA VAL A 163 3.85 -5.79 -1.85
C VAL A 163 3.61 -6.85 -0.77
N PRO A 164 4.17 -8.07 -0.91
CA PRO A 164 4.25 -9.01 0.21
C PRO A 164 5.38 -8.60 1.15
N GLY A 165 5.14 -8.72 2.45
CA GLY A 165 6.14 -8.41 3.45
C GLY A 165 5.75 -8.86 4.85
N LEU A 166 6.39 -8.25 5.84
CA LEU A 166 6.07 -8.43 7.25
C LEU A 166 5.70 -7.09 7.88
N THR A 167 4.85 -7.12 8.90
CA THR A 167 4.59 -5.99 9.78
C THR A 167 4.56 -6.44 11.24
N PHE A 168 4.56 -5.50 12.18
CA PHE A 168 4.40 -5.83 13.60
C PHE A 168 2.91 -5.92 13.96
N SER A 169 2.52 -7.04 14.59
CA SER A 169 1.22 -7.20 15.22
C SER A 169 1.03 -6.24 16.40
N ALA A 170 -0.19 -6.14 16.93
CA ALA A 170 -0.47 -5.32 18.11
C ALA A 170 0.31 -5.78 19.35
N GLU A 171 0.67 -7.06 19.41
CA GLU A 171 1.45 -7.72 20.46
C GLU A 171 2.97 -7.53 20.27
N GLY A 172 3.39 -6.96 19.13
CA GLY A 172 4.78 -6.66 18.81
C GLY A 172 5.57 -7.80 18.18
N ASN A 173 4.90 -8.88 17.74
CA ASN A 173 5.53 -9.94 16.94
C ASN A 173 5.52 -9.54 15.47
N LEU A 174 6.50 -10.01 14.69
CA LEU A 174 6.42 -9.91 13.23
C LEU A 174 5.47 -10.98 12.71
N VAL A 175 4.57 -10.56 11.82
CA VAL A 175 3.61 -11.41 11.11
C VAL A 175 3.68 -11.11 9.62
N ASP A 176 3.31 -12.07 8.78
CA ASP A 176 3.14 -11.79 7.35
C ASP A 176 2.04 -10.77 7.10
N HIS A 177 2.26 -9.96 6.08
CA HIS A 177 1.39 -8.85 5.74
C HIS A 177 1.53 -8.51 4.26
N ALA A 178 0.58 -7.75 3.74
CA ALA A 178 0.62 -7.24 2.39
C ALA A 178 0.02 -5.84 2.29
N TRP A 179 0.57 -5.04 1.39
CA TRP A 179 0.09 -3.68 1.10
C TRP A 179 0.39 -3.29 -0.35
N THR A 180 0.14 -2.05 -0.73
CA THR A 180 0.30 -1.57 -2.11
C THR A 180 1.37 -0.48 -2.20
N MET A 181 2.08 -0.44 -3.33
CA MET A 181 2.86 0.73 -3.75
C MET A 181 2.22 1.37 -4.97
N VAL A 182 2.34 2.70 -5.09
CA VAL A 182 1.86 3.46 -6.25
C VAL A 182 2.91 4.47 -6.67
N GLN A 183 2.99 4.74 -7.97
CA GLN A 183 3.75 5.86 -8.51
C GLN A 183 2.82 7.05 -8.73
N ILE A 184 3.17 8.21 -8.17
CA ILE A 184 2.54 9.49 -8.48
C ILE A 184 3.62 10.51 -8.87
N ASP A 185 3.41 11.24 -9.95
CA ASP A 185 4.35 12.21 -10.52
C ASP A 185 5.79 11.64 -10.64
N GLY A 186 5.88 10.37 -11.04
CA GLY A 186 7.15 9.65 -11.19
C GLY A 186 7.80 9.15 -9.89
N THR A 187 7.22 9.43 -8.71
CA THR A 187 7.75 9.01 -7.40
C THR A 187 6.91 7.90 -6.80
N TRP A 188 7.56 6.86 -6.29
CA TRP A 188 6.89 5.73 -5.63
C TRP A 188 6.58 6.02 -4.16
N TYR A 189 5.44 5.51 -3.69
CA TYR A 189 5.01 5.60 -2.30
C TYR A 189 4.28 4.34 -1.88
N HIS A 190 4.27 4.08 -0.57
CA HIS A 190 3.49 3.02 0.04
C HIS A 190 2.09 3.46 0.46
N LEU A 191 1.15 2.54 0.34
CA LEU A 191 -0.25 2.62 0.74
C LEU A 191 -0.62 1.34 1.50
N ASP A 192 -0.92 1.46 2.79
CA ASP A 192 -1.46 0.35 3.58
C ASP A 192 -2.86 0.71 4.09
N CYS A 193 -3.86 0.34 3.28
CA CYS A 193 -5.26 0.62 3.60
C CYS A 193 -5.81 -0.29 4.70
N GLN A 194 -5.27 -1.51 4.87
CA GLN A 194 -5.76 -2.43 5.89
C GLN A 194 -5.33 -1.99 7.29
N LEU A 195 -4.06 -1.59 7.47
CA LEU A 195 -3.64 -1.02 8.75
C LEU A 195 -4.26 0.35 8.99
N GLU A 196 -4.51 1.16 7.95
CA GLU A 196 -5.25 2.41 8.10
C GLU A 196 -6.70 2.16 8.55
N ASP A 197 -7.43 1.23 7.93
CA ASP A 197 -8.79 0.84 8.35
C ASP A 197 -8.81 0.42 9.82
N ASN A 198 -7.93 -0.51 10.21
CA ASN A 198 -7.82 -1.00 11.58
C ASN A 198 -7.65 0.12 12.62
N ILE A 199 -6.94 1.20 12.28
CA ILE A 199 -6.77 2.36 13.17
C ILE A 199 -7.81 3.46 12.97
N SER A 200 -8.65 3.37 11.94
CA SER A 200 -9.70 4.33 11.55
C SER A 200 -11.08 4.00 12.10
N ARG A 201 -11.31 2.77 12.60
CA ARG A 201 -12.49 2.30 13.36
C ARG A 201 -12.88 3.15 14.60
N ARG A 202 -12.24 4.30 14.79
CA ARG A 202 -12.58 5.34 15.78
C ARG A 202 -13.28 6.55 15.14
N GLY A 203 -13.90 6.36 13.97
CA GLY A 203 -14.69 7.38 13.26
C GLY A 203 -13.87 8.40 12.46
N SER A 204 -12.58 8.16 12.22
CA SER A 204 -11.80 9.06 11.36
C SER A 204 -10.57 8.39 10.73
N VAL A 205 -10.34 8.66 9.45
CA VAL A 205 -9.11 8.33 8.72
C VAL A 205 -8.04 9.38 9.02
N ARG A 206 -6.86 8.93 9.43
CA ARG A 206 -5.75 9.81 9.84
C ARG A 206 -4.62 9.87 8.82
N TYR A 207 -4.65 9.00 7.81
CA TYR A 207 -3.68 8.92 6.74
C TYR A 207 -2.27 8.63 7.25
N LYS A 208 -2.15 7.79 8.29
CA LYS A 208 -0.87 7.33 8.83
C LYS A 208 -0.11 6.48 7.82
N TYR A 209 -0.81 5.68 7.01
CA TYR A 209 -0.21 4.77 6.02
C TYR A 209 -0.48 5.17 4.57
N PHE A 210 -0.89 6.43 4.34
CA PHE A 210 -1.13 6.97 3.02
C PHE A 210 0.10 7.70 2.49
N LEU A 211 0.57 7.30 1.31
CA LEU A 211 1.69 7.88 0.56
C LEU A 211 2.98 8.05 1.39
N ARG A 212 3.45 6.96 1.98
CA ARG A 212 4.65 6.92 2.83
C ARG A 212 5.90 6.52 2.05
N GLY A 213 7.03 7.14 2.42
CA GLY A 213 8.35 6.76 1.94
C GLY A 213 8.94 5.60 2.74
N ASP A 214 10.03 5.03 2.22
CA ASP A 214 10.75 3.89 2.78
C ASP A 214 11.17 4.14 4.23
N ALA A 215 11.68 5.35 4.52
CA ALA A 215 12.17 5.72 5.84
C ALA A 215 11.08 5.68 6.91
N THR A 216 9.86 6.08 6.56
CA THR A 216 8.72 6.05 7.48
C THR A 216 8.17 4.63 7.59
N LEU A 217 7.96 3.95 6.45
CA LEU A 217 7.29 2.66 6.46
C LEU A 217 8.17 1.57 7.11
N SER A 218 9.49 1.59 6.87
CA SER A 218 10.45 0.64 7.47
C SER A 218 10.54 0.70 9.00
N GLY A 219 9.96 1.73 9.64
CA GLY A 219 9.78 1.76 11.09
C GLY A 219 8.88 0.62 11.61
N SER A 220 8.01 0.05 10.76
CA SER A 220 7.09 -1.04 11.13
C SER A 220 7.02 -2.18 10.12
N HIS A 221 7.41 -1.95 8.85
CA HIS A 221 7.28 -2.93 7.78
C HIS A 221 8.64 -3.47 7.33
N ARG A 222 8.63 -4.69 6.76
CA ARG A 222 9.76 -5.28 6.05
C ARG A 222 9.29 -5.82 4.70
N TRP A 223 9.95 -5.45 3.61
CA TRP A 223 9.66 -5.88 2.23
C TRP A 223 10.94 -5.92 1.41
N GLY A 224 10.90 -6.61 0.27
CA GLY A 224 11.98 -6.64 -0.72
C GLY A 224 13.37 -6.74 -0.09
N GLN A 225 14.26 -5.81 -0.43
CA GLN A 225 15.65 -5.84 0.03
C GLN A 225 15.79 -5.74 1.55
N ASN A 226 15.00 -4.91 2.24
CA ASN A 226 15.16 -4.78 3.69
C ASN A 226 14.69 -6.03 4.46
N LEU A 227 13.80 -6.83 3.87
CA LEU A 227 13.35 -8.11 4.40
C LEU A 227 14.42 -9.19 4.20
N ILE A 228 15.04 -9.21 3.02
CA ILE A 228 16.21 -10.07 2.74
C ILE A 228 17.34 -9.75 3.74
N ASP A 229 17.65 -8.47 3.93
CA ASP A 229 18.72 -8.02 4.82
C ASP A 229 18.42 -8.30 6.29
N ALA A 230 17.14 -8.41 6.67
CA ALA A 230 16.73 -8.77 8.02
C ALA A 230 17.04 -10.24 8.37
N ARG A 231 17.34 -11.09 7.38
CA ARG A 231 17.70 -12.51 7.55
C ARG A 231 16.65 -13.30 8.35
N LEU A 232 15.39 -12.97 8.13
CA LEU A 232 14.24 -13.57 8.82
C LEU A 232 13.69 -14.80 8.09
N LEU A 233 13.92 -14.90 6.79
CA LEU A 233 13.34 -15.92 5.92
C LEU A 233 14.36 -16.99 5.50
N THR A 234 13.84 -18.12 5.01
CA THR A 234 14.65 -19.17 4.40
C THR A 234 15.33 -18.68 3.12
N GLU A 235 16.36 -19.39 2.66
CA GLU A 235 17.06 -19.07 1.41
C GLU A 235 16.12 -19.10 0.20
N GLU A 236 15.19 -20.06 0.17
CA GLU A 236 14.18 -20.18 -0.88
C GLU A 236 13.26 -18.96 -0.93
N LYS A 237 12.71 -18.53 0.22
CA LYS A 237 11.84 -17.34 0.31
C LYS A 237 12.60 -16.06 -0.04
N ASN A 238 13.87 -15.94 0.37
CA ASN A 238 14.72 -14.80 -0.01
C ASN A 238 15.01 -14.75 -1.52
N ARG A 239 15.18 -15.91 -2.16
CA ARG A 239 15.35 -16.00 -3.61
C ARG A 239 14.08 -15.57 -4.35
N GLU A 240 12.91 -16.02 -3.90
CA GLU A 240 11.62 -15.60 -4.47
C GLU A 240 11.44 -14.08 -4.37
N LEU A 241 11.75 -13.48 -3.20
CA LEU A 241 11.75 -12.02 -3.03
C LEU A 241 12.69 -11.32 -4.00
N ALA A 242 13.93 -11.80 -4.14
CA ALA A 242 14.94 -11.18 -4.98
C ALA A 242 14.58 -11.23 -6.48
N GLU A 243 13.90 -12.29 -6.91
CA GLU A 243 13.47 -12.47 -8.30
C GLU A 243 12.22 -11.64 -8.61
N ASN A 244 11.23 -11.66 -7.71
CA ASN A 244 9.88 -11.19 -8.02
C ASN A 244 9.49 -9.89 -7.32
N PHE A 245 9.95 -9.66 -6.09
CA PHE A 245 9.43 -8.63 -5.19
C PHE A 245 10.52 -7.64 -4.69
N LEU A 246 11.35 -7.18 -5.63
CA LEU A 246 12.16 -5.97 -5.45
C LEU A 246 11.41 -4.78 -6.05
N PHE A 247 11.37 -3.69 -5.28
CA PHE A 247 10.57 -2.51 -5.60
C PHE A 247 11.47 -1.28 -5.76
N PRO A 248 11.06 -0.29 -6.57
CA PRO A 248 11.70 1.02 -6.60
C PRO A 248 11.68 1.68 -5.21
N ALA A 249 12.68 2.53 -4.94
CA ALA A 249 12.72 3.28 -3.69
C ALA A 249 11.57 4.29 -3.60
N ALA A 250 10.99 4.45 -2.41
CA ALA A 250 10.09 5.53 -2.06
C ALA A 250 10.86 6.57 -1.23
N PRO A 251 11.48 7.58 -1.86
CA PRO A 251 12.52 8.40 -1.22
C PRO A 251 12.02 9.31 -0.10
N GLN A 252 10.73 9.65 -0.08
CA GLN A 252 10.15 10.56 0.91
C GLN A 252 8.66 10.30 1.13
N ASP A 253 8.14 10.87 2.22
CA ASP A 253 6.70 10.96 2.46
C ASP A 253 6.05 12.06 1.60
N TYR A 254 4.81 11.82 1.19
CA TYR A 254 3.93 12.86 0.68
C TYR A 254 3.29 13.65 1.84
N PRO A 255 2.96 14.94 1.68
CA PRO A 255 2.20 15.69 2.68
C PRO A 255 0.93 14.96 3.13
N THR A 256 0.80 14.76 4.44
CA THR A 256 -0.36 14.07 5.02
C THR A 256 -1.60 14.97 4.91
N PRO A 257 -2.71 14.48 4.31
CA PRO A 257 -3.93 15.27 4.17
C PRO A 257 -4.64 15.50 5.51
N GLU A 258 -5.64 16.38 5.49
CA GLU A 258 -6.54 16.55 6.62
C GLU A 258 -7.32 15.26 6.91
N ARG A 259 -7.67 15.06 8.18
CA ARG A 259 -8.41 13.87 8.61
C ARG A 259 -9.79 13.85 7.96
N LEU A 260 -10.18 12.67 7.49
CA LEU A 260 -11.54 12.41 7.02
C LEU A 260 -12.34 11.84 8.20
N THR A 261 -13.50 12.45 8.48
CA THR A 261 -14.46 11.86 9.44
C THR A 261 -15.31 10.84 8.68
N ILE A 262 -15.43 9.64 9.24
CA ILE A 262 -16.22 8.55 8.65
C ILE A 262 -17.28 8.10 9.64
N GLU A 263 -18.42 7.68 9.12
CA GLU A 263 -19.45 7.03 9.92
C GLU A 263 -19.02 5.60 10.24
N GLU A 264 -19.25 5.16 11.48
CA GLU A 264 -18.99 3.78 11.86
C GLU A 264 -20.08 2.88 11.28
N THR A 265 -19.70 1.98 10.38
CA THR A 265 -20.61 0.99 9.79
C THR A 265 -20.59 -0.29 10.63
N SER A 266 -21.74 -0.98 10.71
CA SER A 266 -21.81 -2.29 11.34
C SER A 266 -21.03 -3.32 10.51
N ALA A 267 -20.37 -4.26 11.18
CA ALA A 267 -19.70 -5.37 10.51
C ALA A 267 -20.68 -6.12 9.57
N PRO A 268 -20.20 -6.56 8.38
CA PRO A 268 -21.02 -7.29 7.43
C PRO A 268 -21.44 -8.67 7.95
N ASP A 269 -22.59 -9.16 7.48
CA ASP A 269 -23.05 -10.53 7.75
C ASP A 269 -22.33 -11.49 6.77
N LEU A 270 -21.17 -12.00 7.19
CA LEU A 270 -20.34 -12.88 6.36
C LEU A 270 -21.07 -14.15 5.91
N ASP A 271 -21.91 -14.73 6.78
CA ASP A 271 -22.70 -15.93 6.44
C ASP A 271 -23.78 -15.63 5.38
N ALA A 272 -24.34 -14.42 5.38
CA ALA A 272 -25.26 -14.00 4.33
C ALA A 272 -24.54 -13.78 2.99
N LEU A 273 -23.38 -13.12 3.01
CA LEU A 273 -22.58 -12.89 1.80
C LEU A 273 -22.06 -14.21 1.21
N GLN A 274 -21.63 -15.16 2.04
CA GLN A 274 -21.22 -16.48 1.58
C GLN A 274 -22.38 -17.24 0.93
N ARG A 275 -23.57 -17.22 1.55
CA ARG A 275 -24.78 -17.83 0.96
C ARG A 275 -25.19 -17.18 -0.36
N GLU A 276 -24.96 -15.88 -0.53
CA GLU A 276 -25.19 -15.18 -1.79
C GLU A 276 -24.26 -15.73 -2.88
N ALA A 277 -22.94 -15.78 -2.61
CA ALA A 277 -21.95 -16.30 -3.55
C ALA A 277 -22.20 -17.78 -3.91
N ASP A 278 -22.47 -18.63 -2.91
CA ASP A 278 -22.77 -20.05 -3.10
C ASP A 278 -24.06 -20.24 -3.90
N GLY A 279 -25.07 -19.41 -3.64
CA GLY A 279 -26.35 -19.45 -4.35
C GLY A 279 -26.20 -19.10 -5.82
N GLU A 280 -25.35 -18.12 -6.14
CA GLU A 280 -25.03 -17.72 -7.51
C GLU A 280 -24.32 -18.85 -8.26
N LEU A 281 -23.31 -19.46 -7.64
CA LEU A 281 -22.60 -20.60 -8.21
C LEU A 281 -23.54 -21.79 -8.45
N ALA A 282 -24.34 -22.16 -7.45
CA ALA A 282 -25.29 -23.26 -7.55
C ALA A 282 -26.36 -23.03 -8.63
N ALA A 283 -26.82 -21.79 -8.82
CA ALA A 283 -27.75 -21.44 -9.89
C ALA A 283 -27.12 -21.65 -11.26
N TRP A 284 -25.87 -21.21 -11.45
CA TRP A 284 -25.14 -21.42 -12.69
C TRP A 284 -24.90 -22.91 -12.96
N GLU A 285 -24.49 -23.70 -11.96
CA GLU A 285 -24.23 -25.14 -12.10
C GLU A 285 -25.51 -25.94 -12.40
N ALA A 286 -26.66 -25.50 -11.89
CA ALA A 286 -27.95 -26.14 -12.20
C ALA A 286 -28.31 -26.05 -13.70
N GLU A 287 -27.85 -25.00 -14.38
CA GLU A 287 -28.10 -24.76 -15.81
C GLU A 287 -27.00 -25.30 -16.72
N ASN A 288 -25.75 -25.30 -16.25
CA ASN A 288 -24.56 -25.58 -17.07
C ASN A 288 -23.84 -26.88 -16.70
N GLY A 289 -24.19 -27.51 -15.59
CA GLY A 289 -23.44 -28.60 -14.98
C GLY A 289 -22.38 -28.11 -13.99
N PRO A 290 -21.78 -29.01 -13.19
CA PRO A 290 -20.78 -28.63 -12.19
C PRO A 290 -19.54 -28.05 -12.86
N LEU A 291 -18.91 -27.07 -12.20
CA LEU A 291 -17.61 -26.59 -12.65
C LEU A 291 -16.57 -27.72 -12.57
N PRO A 292 -15.66 -27.83 -13.56
CA PRO A 292 -14.51 -28.73 -13.44
C PRO A 292 -13.68 -28.42 -12.20
N GLU A 293 -13.02 -29.42 -11.62
CA GLU A 293 -12.08 -29.18 -10.53
C GLU A 293 -10.94 -28.27 -11.00
N MET A 294 -10.60 -27.26 -10.19
CA MET A 294 -9.51 -26.32 -10.45
C MET A 294 -8.79 -26.00 -9.15
N THR A 295 -7.47 -25.94 -9.20
CA THR A 295 -6.68 -25.34 -8.11
C THR A 295 -6.56 -23.85 -8.38
N LEU A 296 -7.26 -23.04 -7.59
CA LEU A 296 -7.19 -21.58 -7.68
C LEU A 296 -5.82 -21.07 -7.21
N ASN A 297 -5.41 -19.90 -7.74
CA ASN A 297 -4.16 -19.25 -7.33
C ASN A 297 -4.36 -18.41 -6.06
N THR A 298 -4.53 -19.07 -4.92
CA THR A 298 -4.83 -18.44 -3.63
C THR A 298 -3.67 -18.47 -2.63
N ILE A 299 -2.54 -19.09 -3.01
CA ILE A 299 -1.37 -19.24 -2.14
C ILE A 299 -0.61 -17.91 -2.07
N PRO A 300 -0.46 -17.29 -0.88
CA PRO A 300 0.29 -16.05 -0.75
C PRO A 300 1.73 -16.20 -1.23
N PRO A 301 2.24 -15.29 -2.09
CA PRO A 301 3.63 -15.33 -2.50
C PRO A 301 4.54 -15.15 -1.29
N VAL A 302 5.75 -15.72 -1.36
CA VAL A 302 6.78 -15.70 -0.31
C VAL A 302 6.42 -16.47 0.96
N PHE A 303 5.21 -16.33 1.49
CA PHE A 303 4.85 -16.89 2.80
C PHE A 303 4.15 -18.24 2.71
N GLY A 304 3.43 -18.51 1.61
CA GLY A 304 2.61 -19.70 1.45
C GLY A 304 1.48 -19.77 2.48
N LEU A 305 0.79 -20.92 2.56
CA LEU A 305 -0.32 -21.12 3.50
C LEU A 305 0.13 -21.27 4.96
N GLU A 306 1.42 -21.49 5.21
CA GLU A 306 1.98 -21.56 6.56
C GLU A 306 2.18 -20.17 7.19
N GLY A 307 2.23 -19.10 6.38
CA GLY A 307 2.44 -17.73 6.84
C GLY A 307 3.83 -17.47 7.41
N TYR A 308 3.94 -16.38 8.17
CA TYR A 308 5.11 -16.04 9.00
C TYR A 308 4.66 -15.49 10.35
N GLY A 309 5.31 -15.91 11.43
CA GLY A 309 5.01 -15.44 12.78
C GLY A 309 4.25 -16.49 13.60
N PRO A 310 3.84 -16.15 14.83
CA PRO A 310 2.94 -17.02 15.59
C PRO A 310 1.62 -17.18 14.83
N ALA A 311 1.02 -18.37 14.89
CA ALA A 311 -0.35 -18.53 14.40
C ALA A 311 -1.25 -17.54 15.16
N ASP A 312 -2.14 -16.86 14.44
CA ASP A 312 -3.15 -16.01 15.05
C ASP A 312 -3.97 -16.87 16.05
N GLU A 313 -3.68 -16.70 17.34
CA GLU A 313 -4.55 -17.16 18.41
C GLU A 313 -5.73 -16.17 18.45
N GLY A 314 -6.68 -16.33 17.52
CA GLY A 314 -7.86 -15.48 17.38
C GLY A 314 -8.65 -15.24 18.66
#